data_AF-A0A7C3BQ90-F1
#
_entry.id   AF-A0A7C3BQ90-F1
#
_cell.length_a   1.000
_cell.length_b   1.000
_cell.length_c   1.000
_cell.angle_alpha   90.00
_cell.angle_beta   90.00
_cell.angle_gamma   90.00
#
_symmetry.space_group_name_H-M   'P 1'
#
loop_
_entity.id
_entity.type
_entity.pdbx_description
1 polymer ?
#
loop_
_entity_poly.entity_id
_entity_poly.type
_entity_poly.pdbx_seq_one_letter_code
_entity_poly.pdbx_strand_id
1 'polypeptide(L)'
;MEIDSNDKLWAALSYPIGIIAVVILLVESMKERPFQKYHAVQALAVNVILVILSIVLGWTVILACVPLLLWFVTFYWAYQAYQGEYFEIPGLTPFLKGQGWLE
;
A
#
# COMPACT_ATOMS: atom_id res chain seq x y z
N MET A 1 4.01 8.99 18.68
CA MET A 1 3.75 7.58 19.02
C MET A 1 4.96 6.78 18.58
N GLU A 2 5.52 5.94 19.43
CA GLU A 2 6.62 5.04 19.06
C GLU A 2 6.10 3.97 18.09
N ILE A 3 6.89 3.59 17.10
CA ILE A 3 6.54 2.54 16.12
C ILE A 3 6.84 1.18 16.75
N ASP A 4 5.81 0.37 16.98
CA ASP A 4 5.97 -0.97 17.52
C ASP A 4 6.12 -2.04 16.41
N SER A 5 6.47 -3.27 16.79
CA SER A 5 6.61 -4.38 15.84
C SER A 5 5.31 -4.77 15.14
N ASN A 6 4.16 -4.55 15.78
CA ASN A 6 2.85 -4.81 15.21
C ASN A 6 2.54 -3.77 14.12
N ASP A 7 2.84 -2.49 14.34
CA ASP A 7 2.70 -1.42 13.34
C ASP A 7 3.46 -1.75 12.06
N LYS A 8 4.71 -2.21 12.19
CA LYS A 8 5.57 -2.66 11.09
C LYS A 8 4.98 -3.84 10.34
N LEU A 9 4.45 -4.83 11.06
CA LEU A 9 3.83 -6.01 10.47
C LEU A 9 2.57 -5.64 9.66
N TRP A 10 1.65 -4.87 10.24
CA TRP A 10 0.40 -4.49 9.58
C TRP A 10 0.64 -3.59 8.37
N ALA A 11 1.55 -2.61 8.49
CA ALA A 11 1.97 -1.78 7.37
C ALA A 11 2.56 -2.64 6.23
N ALA A 12 3.48 -3.55 6.54
CA ALA A 12 4.09 -4.43 5.54
C ALA A 12 3.07 -5.32 4.83
N LEU A 13 2.15 -5.95 5.57
CA LEU A 13 1.12 -6.84 5.01
C LEU A 13 0.12 -6.09 4.12
N SER A 14 -0.12 -4.81 4.39
CA SER A 14 -1.06 -3.99 3.62
C SER A 14 -0.68 -3.82 2.15
N TYR A 15 0.62 -3.91 1.81
CA TYR A 15 1.11 -3.76 0.45
C TYR A 15 0.73 -4.92 -0.48
N PRO A 16 1.11 -6.18 -0.23
CA PRO A 16 0.74 -7.31 -1.08
C PRO A 16 -0.73 -7.72 -0.91
N ILE A 17 -1.35 -7.41 0.24
CA ILE A 17 -2.72 -7.81 0.57
C ILE A 17 -3.57 -6.55 0.79
N GLY A 18 -4.15 -6.00 -0.29
CA GLY A 18 -4.93 -4.76 -0.21
C GLY A 18 -6.10 -4.76 0.78
N ILE A 19 -6.68 -5.91 1.11
CA ILE A 19 -7.71 -6.03 2.15
C ILE A 19 -7.19 -5.58 3.52
N ILE A 20 -5.92 -5.84 3.82
CA ILE A 20 -5.31 -5.44 5.10
C ILE A 20 -5.24 -3.92 5.22
N ALA A 21 -4.97 -3.22 4.11
CA ALA A 21 -5.03 -1.75 4.08
C ALA A 21 -6.42 -1.23 4.45
N VAL A 22 -7.48 -1.85 3.93
CA VAL A 22 -8.88 -1.51 4.27
C VAL A 22 -9.16 -1.77 5.75
N VAL A 23 -8.73 -2.91 6.29
CA VAL A 23 -8.90 -3.24 7.71
C VAL A 23 -8.25 -2.17 8.60
N ILE A 24 -7.01 -1.78 8.32
CA ILE A 24 -6.30 -0.74 9.08
C ILE A 24 -7.08 0.58 9.06
N LEU A 25 -7.63 0.96 7.91
CA LEU A 25 -8.37 2.22 7.76
C LEU A 25 -9.78 2.20 8.35
N LEU A 26 -10.37 1.02 8.58
CA LEU A 26 -11.70 0.88 9.20
C LEU A 26 -11.63 0.66 10.71
N VAL A 27 -10.54 0.07 11.22
CA VAL A 27 -10.37 -0.19 12.65
C VAL A 27 -9.78 1.05 13.32
N GLU A 28 -10.54 1.69 14.22
CA GLU A 28 -10.16 2.96 14.85
C GLU A 28 -8.78 2.90 15.54
N SER A 29 -8.55 1.83 16.32
CA SER A 29 -7.29 1.63 17.04
C SER A 29 -6.06 1.40 16.14
N MET A 30 -6.28 1.04 14.88
CA MET A 30 -5.22 0.89 13.87
C MET A 30 -5.03 2.20 13.10
N LYS A 31 -6.12 2.81 12.66
CA LYS A 31 -6.14 4.09 11.94
C LYS A 31 -5.57 5.25 12.75
N GLU A 32 -5.71 5.24 14.07
CA GLU A 32 -5.12 6.25 14.98
C GLU A 32 -3.58 6.22 14.99
N ARG A 33 -2.97 5.12 14.52
CA ARG A 33 -1.51 4.99 14.48
C ARG A 33 -0.97 5.62 13.20
N PRO A 34 -0.17 6.71 13.28
CA PRO A 34 0.25 7.45 12.09
C PRO A 34 1.02 6.59 11.08
N PHE A 35 1.86 5.69 11.57
CA PHE A 35 2.64 4.77 10.73
C PHE A 35 1.74 3.80 9.95
N GLN A 36 0.80 3.15 10.65
CA GLN A 36 -0.13 2.23 9.99
C GLN A 36 -1.03 2.96 9.00
N LYS A 37 -1.58 4.12 9.38
CA LYS A 37 -2.44 4.94 8.51
C LYS A 37 -1.70 5.37 7.24
N TYR A 38 -0.46 5.86 7.36
CA TYR A 38 0.35 6.28 6.23
C TYR A 38 0.54 5.16 5.21
N HIS A 39 1.03 4.00 5.67
CA HIS A 39 1.28 2.87 4.79
C HIS A 39 -0.02 2.26 4.26
N ALA A 40 -1.10 2.23 5.04
CA ALA A 40 -2.38 1.71 4.59
C ALA A 40 -3.03 2.57 3.50
N VAL A 41 -3.01 3.90 3.61
CA VAL A 41 -3.52 4.78 2.52
C VAL A 41 -2.69 4.59 1.25
N GLN A 42 -1.36 4.57 1.38
CA GLN A 42 -0.47 4.36 0.25
C GLN A 42 -0.67 2.99 -0.41
N ALA A 43 -0.73 1.92 0.39
CA ALA A 43 -0.94 0.55 -0.08
C ALA A 43 -2.33 0.34 -0.69
N LEU A 44 -3.38 0.95 -0.14
CA LEU A 44 -4.71 0.91 -0.72
C LEU A 44 -4.71 1.53 -2.12
N ALA A 45 -4.08 2.69 -2.29
CA ALA A 45 -3.98 3.34 -3.59
C ALA A 45 -3.18 2.49 -4.60
N VAL A 46 -2.05 1.89 -4.19
CA VAL A 46 -1.30 0.94 -5.02
C VAL A 46 -2.18 -0.23 -5.47
N ASN A 47 -2.90 -0.86 -4.55
CA ASN A 47 -3.75 -2.01 -4.86
C ASN A 47 -4.91 -1.65 -5.80
N VAL A 48 -5.52 -0.47 -5.63
CA VAL A 48 -6.55 0.04 -6.55
C VAL A 48 -5.97 0.22 -7.96
N ILE A 49 -4.77 0.80 -8.08
CA ILE A 49 -4.08 0.94 -9.37
C ILE A 49 -3.80 -0.43 -9.99
N LEU A 50 -3.31 -1.40 -9.21
CA LEU A 50 -3.05 -2.77 -9.68
C LEU A 50 -4.32 -3.47 -10.18
N VAL A 51 -5.45 -3.29 -9.49
CA VAL A 51 -6.75 -3.85 -9.92
C VAL A 51 -7.20 -3.22 -11.24
N ILE A 52 -7.12 -1.90 -11.37
CA ILE A 52 -7.48 -1.20 -12.62
C ILE A 52 -6.58 -1.67 -13.76
N LEU A 53 -5.26 -1.75 -13.55
CA LEU A 53 -4.32 -2.26 -14.55
C LEU A 53 -4.63 -3.72 -14.93
N SER A 54 -5.02 -4.55 -13.96
CA SER A 54 -5.43 -5.93 -14.21
C SER A 54 -6.68 -6.02 -15.09
N ILE A 55 -7.68 -5.17 -14.86
CA ILE A 55 -8.90 -5.13 -15.66
C ILE A 55 -8.60 -4.61 -17.08
N VAL A 56 -7.74 -3.61 -17.23
CA VAL A 56 -7.43 -2.99 -18.54
C VAL A 56 -6.49 -3.86 -19.38
N LEU A 57 -5.44 -4.41 -18.77
CA LEU A 57 -4.40 -5.17 -19.47
C LEU A 57 -4.67 -6.69 -19.49
N GLY A 58 -5.54 -7.20 -18.62
CA GLY A 58 -5.80 -8.64 -18.46
C GLY A 58 -6.55 -9.32 -19.62
N TRP A 59 -6.83 -8.60 -20.71
CA TRP A 59 -7.62 -9.12 -21.85
C TRP A 59 -6.83 -10.13 -22.70
N THR A 60 -5.49 -10.12 -22.61
CA THR A 60 -4.63 -11.10 -23.29
C THR A 60 -3.66 -11.72 -22.30
N VAL A 61 -3.26 -12.97 -22.55
CA VAL A 61 -2.32 -13.71 -21.68
C VAL A 61 -0.98 -12.98 -21.53
N ILE A 62 -0.49 -12.34 -22.60
CA ILE A 62 0.78 -11.61 -22.59
C ILE A 62 0.69 -10.34 -21.73
N LEU A 63 -0.38 -9.56 -21.87
CA LEU A 63 -0.56 -8.32 -21.13
C LEU A 63 -0.98 -8.55 -19.66
N ALA A 64 -1.59 -9.70 -19.36
CA ALA A 64 -1.93 -10.11 -17.99
C ALA A 64 -0.70 -10.34 -17.08
N CYS A 65 0.49 -10.55 -17.66
CA CYS A 65 1.72 -10.67 -16.88
C CYS A 65 2.17 -9.34 -16.27
N VAL A 66 1.82 -8.19 -16.86
CA VAL A 66 2.29 -6.88 -16.40
C VAL A 66 1.77 -6.54 -14.98
N PRO A 67 0.46 -6.63 -14.69
CA PRO A 67 -0.05 -6.43 -13.33
C PRO A 67 0.54 -7.39 -12.31
N LEU A 68 0.79 -8.66 -12.69
CA LEU A 68 1.40 -9.66 -11.82
C LEU A 68 2.85 -9.30 -11.46
N LEU A 69 3.63 -8.85 -12.44
CA LEU A 69 5.01 -8.38 -12.19
C LEU A 69 5.02 -7.13 -11.30
N LEU A 70 4.09 -6.19 -11.51
CA LEU A 70 3.95 -5.01 -10.67
C LEU A 70 3.50 -5.36 -9.25
N TRP A 71 2.67 -6.39 -9.08
CA TRP A 71 2.31 -6.89 -7.75
C TRP A 71 3.54 -7.39 -6.99
N PHE A 72 4.54 -8.02 -7.64
CA PHE A 72 5.78 -8.38 -6.92
C PHE A 72 6.55 -7.17 -6.36
N VAL A 73 6.42 -5.98 -6.98
CA VAL A 73 7.03 -4.74 -6.46
C VAL A 73 6.45 -4.37 -5.09
N THR A 74 5.21 -4.77 -4.78
CA THR A 74 4.63 -4.49 -3.46
C THR A 74 5.41 -5.17 -2.32
N PHE A 75 6.14 -6.26 -2.58
CA PHE A 75 7.01 -6.89 -1.57
C PHE A 75 8.22 -6.04 -1.21
N TYR A 76 8.74 -5.26 -2.16
CA TYR A 76 9.84 -4.33 -1.88
C TYR A 76 9.37 -3.24 -0.90
N TRP A 77 8.19 -2.66 -1.15
CA TRP A 77 7.56 -1.70 -0.25
C TRP A 77 7.16 -2.31 1.09
N ALA A 78 6.67 -3.56 1.09
CA ALA A 78 6.40 -4.30 2.31
C ALA A 78 7.66 -4.47 3.17
N TYR A 79 8.79 -4.79 2.54
CA TYR A 79 10.07 -4.90 3.22
C TYR A 79 10.50 -3.58 3.86
N GLN A 80 10.42 -2.45 3.14
CA GLN A 80 10.75 -1.13 3.69
C GLN A 80 9.82 -0.74 4.86
N ALA A 81 8.51 -0.96 4.72
CA ALA A 81 7.56 -0.75 5.80
C ALA A 81 7.87 -1.65 7.02
N TYR A 82 8.32 -2.88 6.79
CA TYR A 82 8.72 -3.78 7.87
C TYR A 82 9.97 -3.31 8.61
N GLN A 83 10.89 -2.60 7.95
CA GLN A 83 12.02 -1.93 8.63
C GLN A 83 11.58 -0.74 9.49
N GLY A 84 10.35 -0.25 9.32
CA GLY A 84 9.83 0.93 10.00
C GLY A 84 10.14 2.24 9.28
N GLU A 85 10.43 2.19 7.98
CA GLU A 85 10.76 3.36 7.18
C GLU A 85 9.50 3.99 6.57
N TYR A 86 9.36 5.31 6.71
CA TYR A 86 8.46 6.08 5.86
C TYR A 86 9.16 6.31 4.52
N PHE A 87 8.49 5.96 3.43
CA PHE A 87 9.00 6.18 2.08
C PHE A 87 7.93 6.74 1.15
N GLU A 88 8.39 7.41 0.11
CA GLU A 88 7.53 7.97 -0.92
C GLU A 88 7.62 7.14 -2.19
N ILE A 89 6.46 6.80 -2.77
CA ILE A 89 6.38 6.23 -4.11
C ILE A 89 6.29 7.42 -5.08
N PRO A 90 7.27 7.62 -5.98
CA PRO A 90 7.27 8.74 -6.92
C PRO A 90 5.97 8.80 -7.72
N GLY A 91 5.41 10.00 -7.84
CA GLY A 91 4.12 10.23 -8.50
C GLY A 91 2.90 9.89 -7.64
N LEU A 92 2.91 8.76 -6.92
CA LEU A 92 1.78 8.32 -6.10
C LEU A 92 1.70 9.05 -4.76
N THR A 93 2.75 9.01 -3.95
CA THR A 93 2.73 9.64 -2.61
C THR A 93 2.52 11.16 -2.70
N PRO A 94 3.19 11.90 -3.60
CA PRO A 94 2.90 13.32 -3.80
C PRO A 94 1.45 13.59 -4.23
N PHE A 95 0.86 12.73 -5.08
CA PHE A 95 -0.56 12.84 -5.46
C PHE A 95 -1.47 12.67 -4.24
N LEU A 96 -1.24 11.64 -3.42
CA LEU A 96 -2.02 11.36 -2.22
C LEU A 96 -1.92 12.50 -1.18
N LYS A 97 -0.72 13.08 -1.01
CA LYS A 97 -0.50 14.28 -0.18
C LYS A 97 -1.25 15.49 -0.74
N GLY A 98 -1.21 15.70 -2.06
CA GLY A 98 -1.94 16.77 -2.73
C GLY A 98 -3.47 16.66 -2.62
N GLN A 99 -4.01 15.44 -2.47
CA GLN A 99 -5.43 15.21 -2.19
C GLN A 99 -5.80 15.31 -0.70
N GLY A 100 -4.82 15.52 0.19
CA GLY A 100 -5.03 15.54 1.65
C GLY A 100 -5.35 14.17 2.26
N TRP A 101 -5.02 13.07 1.57
CA TRP A 101 -5.24 11.70 2.08
C TRP A 101 -4.06 11.21 2.93
N LEU A 102 -2.87 11.76 2.66
CA LEU A 102 -1.65 11.56 3.44
C LEU A 102 -1.19 12.91 4.00
N GLU A 103 -0.68 12.87 5.23
CA GLU A 103 -0.02 13.99 5.93
C GLU A 103 1.48 13.70 6.06
#